data_AF-A0A2A4ALB0-F1
#
_entry.id   AF-A0A2A4ALB0-F1
#
_cell.length_a   1.000
_cell.length_b   1.000
_cell.length_c   1.000
_cell.angle_alpha   90.00
_cell.angle_beta   90.00
_cell.angle_gamma   90.00
#
_symmetry.space_group_name_H-M   'P 1'
#
loop_
_entity.id
_entity.type
_entity.pdbx_description
1 polymer ?
#
loop_
_entity_poly.entity_id
_entity_poly.type
_entity_poly.pdbx_seq_one_letter_code
_entity_poly.pdbx_strand_id
1 'polypeptide(L)'
;MVCDFDSDDFKQAARAYAEECKNHGLDPLIEVSRSGNGAHVWAFFDEPIPAGLARSVGIGLLAKASPDSYFSSFDRFFPSQDTLPARGRGFGNLIALPLAGHHRSEGTTVFVDSNFQPLPDQFEALSKTKKSSLSELKRIYAALQPDPETSLPQAPTREELQKLRASGKVHVTHDSHVHVDLSGVDATTRTALRHLGAIANPQFYIKQAQRFSTFGTPRLIVRFDEKDQVLTLDRGTLDDVLDILKTAGYTVTRRGHTPKPRRIDASFAGELRSYQHSAVKQMLKRKSGMLIAPPGTGKTVMACAIIAQRQVPTAVIVPSRELATQWRQALKQFLPEVQVGQYSGTKKKLSGEIDIVTAQSISRNDSKTDFLSGYGHIIIDECHRVGAAGLTNVLAHINVRFILGMTATPYRSDGLDKLLPLICGPIRHIVELERPGRRDYVVHNTEFTYDSPYLFWPDLDTALAADEHRNRLIADVITQAAQGEHTVLVLVKRREHLAALNALLTDAPLPRPSTARRTKSQREASRP
;
A
#
# COMPACT_ATOMS: atom_id res chain seq x y z
N MET A 1 20.84 13.73 17.96
CA MET A 1 19.87 13.51 16.87
C MET A 1 19.36 14.87 16.42
N VAL A 2 19.01 15.03 15.15
CA VAL A 2 18.41 16.26 14.64
C VAL A 2 17.13 15.94 13.87
N CYS A 3 16.06 16.71 14.09
CA CYS A 3 14.86 16.72 13.27
C CYS A 3 14.85 17.96 12.37
N ASP A 4 14.70 17.76 11.07
CA ASP A 4 14.81 18.81 10.06
C ASP A 4 13.42 19.25 9.56
N PHE A 5 13.19 20.56 9.53
CA PHE A 5 11.94 21.17 9.07
C PHE A 5 12.24 22.26 8.04
N ASP A 6 11.68 22.14 6.84
CA ASP A 6 11.77 23.09 5.72
C ASP A 6 10.37 23.52 5.28
N SER A 7 10.20 24.64 4.55
CA SER A 7 8.90 25.14 4.00
C SER A 7 7.96 25.88 4.97
N ASP A 8 6.80 26.32 4.48
CA ASP A 8 6.00 27.42 5.06
C ASP A 8 5.55 27.23 6.53
N ASP A 9 5.35 25.99 7.01
CA ASP A 9 4.91 25.70 8.38
C ASP A 9 6.05 25.38 9.37
N PHE A 10 7.33 25.52 8.96
CA PHE A 10 8.47 25.02 9.75
C PHE A 10 8.55 25.55 11.19
N LYS A 11 8.15 26.81 11.42
CA LYS A 11 8.18 27.41 12.76
C LYS A 11 7.19 26.77 13.71
N GLN A 12 5.96 26.55 13.23
CA GLN A 12 4.91 25.90 14.01
C GLN A 12 5.28 24.45 14.30
N ALA A 13 5.77 23.74 13.29
CA ALA A 13 6.17 22.34 13.39
C ALA A 13 7.35 22.12 14.35
N ALA A 14 8.42 22.89 14.21
CA ALA A 14 9.59 22.78 15.07
C ALA A 14 9.25 23.12 16.54
N ARG A 15 8.39 24.12 16.77
CA ARG A 15 7.93 24.46 18.13
C ARG A 15 7.13 23.32 18.76
N ALA A 16 6.11 22.82 18.06
CA ALA A 16 5.27 21.74 18.56
C ALA A 16 6.09 20.47 18.81
N TYR A 17 7.01 20.13 17.91
CA TYR A 17 7.91 18.99 18.09
C TYR A 17 8.86 19.16 19.29
N ALA A 18 9.42 20.36 19.48
CA ALA A 18 10.29 20.64 20.63
C ALA A 18 9.52 20.59 21.96
N GLU A 19 8.28 21.08 22.02
CA GLU A 19 7.42 20.95 23.19
C GLU A 19 7.13 19.48 23.51
N GLU A 20 6.82 18.67 22.50
CA GLU A 20 6.53 17.26 22.71
C GLU A 20 7.75 16.45 23.18
N CYS A 21 8.94 16.82 22.70
CA CYS A 21 10.19 16.30 23.22
C CYS A 21 10.37 16.63 24.71
N LYS A 22 10.08 17.87 25.13
CA LYS A 22 10.13 18.29 26.55
C LYS A 22 9.13 17.53 27.41
N ASN A 23 7.92 17.29 26.91
CA ASN A 23 6.89 16.50 27.60
C ASN A 23 7.35 15.06 27.89
N HIS A 24 8.27 14.52 27.09
CA HIS A 24 8.85 13.19 27.26
C HIS A 24 10.23 13.19 27.96
N GLY A 25 10.64 14.33 28.53
CA GLY A 25 11.84 14.45 29.36
C GLY A 25 13.15 14.66 28.58
N LEU A 26 13.07 14.97 27.28
CA LEU A 26 14.21 15.44 26.49
C LEU A 26 14.37 16.96 26.64
N ASP A 27 15.56 17.48 26.37
CA ASP A 27 15.85 18.91 26.40
C ASP A 27 16.34 19.39 25.03
N PRO A 28 15.41 19.68 24.09
CA PRO A 28 15.77 20.03 22.74
C PRO A 28 16.13 21.52 22.57
N LEU A 29 17.03 21.80 21.62
CA LEU A 29 17.29 23.16 21.14
C LEU A 29 16.81 23.32 19.69
N ILE A 30 16.15 24.45 19.40
CA ILE A 30 15.74 24.82 18.04
C ILE A 30 16.83 25.70 17.44
N GLU A 31 17.33 25.35 16.26
CA GLU A 31 18.28 26.12 15.47
C GLU A 31 17.62 26.57 14.16
N VAL A 32 17.83 27.81 13.74
CA VAL A 32 17.41 28.25 12.40
C VAL A 32 18.36 27.69 11.35
N SER A 33 17.84 27.10 10.28
CA SER A 33 18.66 26.48 9.23
C SER A 33 19.53 27.52 8.52
N ARG A 34 20.55 27.03 7.79
CA ARG A 34 21.47 27.88 7.03
C ARG A 34 20.77 28.82 6.04
N SER A 35 19.64 28.41 5.47
CA SER A 35 18.89 29.23 4.50
C SER A 35 17.99 30.28 5.15
N GLY A 36 17.73 30.16 6.46
CA GLY A 36 16.73 30.94 7.18
C GLY A 36 15.27 30.49 6.95
N ASN A 37 15.05 29.57 6.00
CA ASN A 37 13.71 29.08 5.59
C ASN A 37 13.40 27.67 6.12
N GLY A 38 14.04 27.31 7.23
CA GLY A 38 13.85 26.04 7.90
C GLY A 38 14.39 26.09 9.33
N ALA A 39 14.21 25.02 10.07
CA ALA A 39 14.70 24.87 11.43
C ALA A 39 15.11 23.42 11.72
N HIS A 40 16.10 23.28 12.59
CA HIS A 40 16.57 22.01 13.11
C HIS A 40 16.24 21.92 14.61
N VAL A 41 15.64 20.81 15.03
CA VAL A 41 15.43 20.52 16.46
C VAL A 41 16.44 19.48 16.90
N TRP A 42 17.38 19.91 17.75
CA TRP A 42 18.50 19.13 18.24
C TRP A 42 18.18 18.45 19.56
N ALA A 43 18.44 17.15 19.66
CA ALA A 43 18.45 16.39 20.91
C ALA A 43 19.86 15.84 21.17
N PHE A 44 20.38 16.08 22.37
CA PHE A 44 21.74 15.75 22.76
C PHE A 44 21.78 14.51 23.68
N PHE A 45 22.82 13.70 23.52
CA PHE A 45 23.01 12.45 24.26
C PHE A 45 24.36 12.45 24.96
N ASP A 46 24.45 11.83 26.14
CA ASP A 46 25.66 11.72 26.95
C ASP A 46 26.50 10.48 26.59
N GLU A 47 25.88 9.51 25.92
CA GLU A 47 26.49 8.29 25.42
C GLU A 47 26.13 8.03 23.94
N PRO A 48 26.90 7.19 23.22
CA PRO A 48 26.56 6.79 21.86
C PRO A 48 25.22 6.05 21.78
N ILE A 49 24.29 6.58 21.00
CA ILE A 49 22.96 5.98 20.79
C ILE A 49 22.87 5.33 19.40
N PRO A 50 22.30 4.11 19.27
CA PRO A 50 21.96 3.55 17.97
C PRO A 50 21.06 4.48 17.16
N ALA A 51 21.50 4.85 15.95
CA ALA A 51 20.81 5.83 15.11
C ALA A 51 19.33 5.45 14.85
N GLY A 52 19.04 4.16 14.61
CA GLY A 52 17.68 3.66 14.42
C GLY A 52 16.78 3.85 15.64
N LEU A 53 17.30 3.68 16.86
CA LEU A 53 16.54 3.94 18.09
C LEU A 53 16.24 5.43 18.22
N ALA A 54 17.24 6.29 18.05
CA ALA A 54 17.06 7.73 18.13
C ALA A 54 16.00 8.20 17.12
N ARG A 55 16.13 7.80 15.85
CA ARG A 55 15.13 8.11 14.82
C ARG A 55 13.74 7.61 15.21
N SER A 56 13.61 6.37 15.69
CA SER A 56 12.29 5.82 16.05
C SER A 56 11.61 6.61 17.18
N VAL A 57 12.37 7.02 18.20
CA VAL A 57 11.89 7.92 19.25
C VAL A 57 11.47 9.26 18.65
N GLY A 58 12.32 9.87 17.83
CA GLY A 58 12.02 11.14 17.18
C GLY A 58 10.75 11.09 16.33
N ILE A 59 10.54 10.02 15.56
CA ILE A 59 9.36 9.85 14.72
C ILE A 59 8.09 9.70 15.57
N GLY A 60 8.15 8.92 16.67
CA GLY A 60 7.00 8.78 17.57
C GLY A 60 6.63 10.10 18.25
N LEU A 61 7.63 10.88 18.67
CA LEU A 61 7.40 12.23 19.23
C LEU A 61 6.86 13.21 18.19
N LEU A 62 7.38 13.16 16.96
CA LEU A 62 6.91 14.00 15.85
C LEU A 62 5.43 13.80 15.56
N ALA A 63 4.99 12.55 15.64
CA ALA A 63 3.63 12.23 15.34
C ALA A 63 2.66 12.52 16.49
N LYS A 64 3.13 12.48 17.75
CA LYS A 64 2.39 13.05 18.89
C LYS A 64 2.28 14.56 18.83
N ALA A 65 3.33 15.24 18.35
CA ALA A 65 3.36 16.69 18.19
C ALA A 65 2.36 17.21 17.13
N SER A 66 1.92 16.34 16.22
CA SER A 66 0.94 16.70 15.18
C SER A 66 -0.10 15.61 14.95
N PRO A 67 -1.05 15.45 15.88
CA PRO A 67 -2.06 14.38 15.80
C PRO A 67 -3.09 14.62 14.69
N ASP A 68 -3.22 15.87 14.22
CA ASP A 68 -4.22 16.28 13.23
C ASP A 68 -3.71 16.26 11.77
N SER A 69 -2.40 16.45 11.56
CA SER A 69 -1.76 16.37 10.24
C SER A 69 -0.26 16.20 10.40
N TYR A 70 0.39 15.21 9.79
CA TYR A 70 1.86 15.18 9.76
C TYR A 70 2.38 16.51 9.19
N PHE A 71 3.33 17.17 9.88
CA PHE A 71 3.86 18.47 9.45
C PHE A 71 4.37 18.37 8.01
N SER A 72 3.83 19.21 7.12
CA SER A 72 4.31 19.29 5.73
C SER A 72 5.77 19.71 5.67
N SER A 73 6.19 20.46 6.69
CA SER A 73 7.54 20.96 6.80
C SER A 73 8.59 19.92 7.21
N PHE A 74 8.19 18.78 7.79
CA PHE A 74 9.17 17.78 8.19
C PHE A 74 9.88 17.16 6.96
N ASP A 75 11.22 17.28 6.90
CA ASP A 75 12.03 16.63 5.85
C ASP A 75 12.58 15.28 6.32
N ARG A 76 13.47 15.29 7.33
CA ARG A 76 14.15 14.06 7.77
C ARG A 76 14.74 14.14 9.18
N PHE A 77 15.23 13.00 9.66
CA PHE A 77 16.07 12.90 10.87
C PHE A 77 17.54 12.64 10.52
N PHE A 78 18.44 13.26 11.28
CA PHE A 78 19.88 12.99 11.26
C PHE A 78 20.37 12.30 12.55
N PRO A 79 21.28 11.31 12.44
CA PRO A 79 21.78 10.71 11.20
C PRO A 79 20.72 9.85 10.51
N SER A 80 20.64 9.92 9.18
CA SER A 80 19.64 9.20 8.36
C SER A 80 19.98 7.73 8.09
N GLN A 81 21.16 7.28 8.50
CA GLN A 81 21.69 5.94 8.27
C GLN A 81 22.12 5.29 9.59
N ASP A 82 22.02 3.97 9.68
CA ASP A 82 22.48 3.20 10.87
C ASP A 82 23.95 2.83 10.84
N THR A 83 24.56 2.84 9.66
CA THR A 83 25.96 2.45 9.46
C THR A 83 26.61 3.42 8.49
N LEU A 84 27.89 3.72 8.71
CA LEU A 84 28.68 4.50 7.78
C LEU A 84 28.92 3.72 6.46
N PRO A 85 29.11 4.42 5.33
CA PRO A 85 29.61 3.80 4.10
C PRO A 85 30.97 3.13 4.34
N ALA A 86 31.32 2.11 3.55
CA ALA A 86 32.65 1.50 3.57
C ALA A 86 33.75 2.56 3.36
N ARG A 87 34.96 2.30 3.89
CA ARG A 87 36.10 3.24 3.87
C ARG A 87 36.26 3.89 2.49
N GLY A 88 36.22 5.23 2.47
CA GLY A 88 36.47 6.04 1.27
C GLY A 88 35.25 6.69 0.61
N ARG A 89 34.00 6.36 1.00
CA ARG A 89 32.78 6.99 0.43
C ARG A 89 32.19 8.15 1.28
N GLY A 90 32.99 8.75 2.16
CA GLY A 90 32.56 9.87 3.02
C GLY A 90 31.65 9.47 4.18
N PHE A 91 31.13 10.47 4.92
CA PHE A 91 30.35 10.27 6.15
C PHE A 91 28.83 10.07 5.93
N GLY A 92 28.38 9.97 4.68
CA GLY A 92 26.97 9.86 4.32
C GLY A 92 26.28 11.22 4.26
N ASN A 93 24.99 11.27 4.67
CA ASN A 93 24.21 12.52 4.67
C ASN A 93 24.72 13.47 5.76
N LEU A 94 25.10 14.68 5.34
CA LEU A 94 25.66 15.73 6.19
C LEU A 94 24.59 16.79 6.48
N ILE A 95 24.70 17.40 7.65
CA ILE A 95 23.96 18.60 8.06
C ILE A 95 24.96 19.72 8.34
N ALA A 96 24.58 20.97 8.08
CA ALA A 96 25.39 22.10 8.51
C ALA A 96 25.46 22.12 10.04
N LEU A 97 26.64 22.44 10.58
CA LEU A 97 26.80 22.61 12.02
C LEU A 97 26.18 23.94 12.46
N PRO A 98 25.58 24.00 13.66
CA PRO A 98 25.21 25.26 14.29
C PRO A 98 26.42 26.18 14.45
N LEU A 99 26.13 27.48 14.51
CA LEU A 99 27.08 28.57 14.74
C LEU A 99 28.14 28.72 13.63
N ALA A 100 27.75 28.46 12.38
CA ALA A 100 28.66 28.39 11.24
C ALA A 100 29.02 29.76 10.66
N GLY A 101 30.13 30.33 11.13
CA GLY A 101 30.83 31.44 10.46
C GLY A 101 29.93 32.63 10.12
N HIS A 102 29.91 33.03 8.83
CA HIS A 102 29.16 34.19 8.35
C HIS A 102 27.62 34.02 8.45
N HIS A 103 27.10 32.79 8.43
CA HIS A 103 25.67 32.56 8.60
C HIS A 103 25.20 32.97 10.00
N ARG A 104 26.05 32.78 11.01
CA ARG A 104 25.78 33.26 12.37
C ARG A 104 25.63 34.78 12.42
N SER A 105 26.44 35.54 11.69
CA SER A 105 26.30 37.00 11.64
C SER A 105 25.03 37.46 10.93
N GLU A 106 24.45 36.62 10.08
CA GLU A 106 23.17 36.85 9.41
C GLU A 106 21.96 36.37 10.24
N GLY A 107 22.19 35.92 11.48
CA GLY A 107 21.13 35.41 12.35
C GLY A 107 20.61 34.03 11.97
N THR A 108 21.35 33.28 11.13
CA THR A 108 21.05 31.89 10.75
C THR A 108 22.07 30.94 11.38
N THR A 109 21.78 29.64 11.46
CA THR A 109 22.56 28.65 12.21
C THR A 109 22.69 28.96 13.72
N VAL A 110 21.77 29.77 14.27
CA VAL A 110 21.74 30.12 15.70
C VAL A 110 20.59 29.41 16.39
N PHE A 111 20.79 29.05 17.65
CA PHE A 111 19.75 28.57 18.52
C PHE A 111 18.80 29.70 18.90
N VAL A 112 17.51 29.38 18.93
CA VAL A 112 16.41 30.31 19.16
C VAL A 112 15.47 29.81 20.26
N ASP A 113 14.71 30.74 20.85
CA ASP A 113 13.61 30.42 21.75
C ASP A 113 12.35 29.94 20.99
N SER A 114 11.26 29.68 21.72
CA SER A 114 9.98 29.28 21.14
C SER A 114 9.40 30.33 20.18
N ASN A 115 9.75 31.60 20.34
CA ASN A 115 9.31 32.71 19.49
C ASN A 115 10.26 32.95 18.30
N PHE A 116 11.20 32.05 18.06
CA PHE A 116 12.22 32.16 17.02
C PHE A 116 13.12 33.39 17.18
N GLN A 117 13.31 33.87 18.41
CA GLN A 117 14.29 34.90 18.73
C GLN A 117 15.64 34.24 19.12
N PRO A 118 16.78 34.72 18.58
CA PRO A 118 18.10 34.19 18.95
C PRO A 118 18.33 34.20 20.46
N LEU A 119 18.82 33.08 20.99
CA LEU A 119 19.19 33.00 22.40
C LEU A 119 20.35 33.98 22.69
N PRO A 120 20.32 34.70 23.83
CA PRO A 120 21.33 35.72 24.15
C PRO A 120 22.75 35.18 24.18
N ASP A 121 22.94 34.00 24.76
CA ASP A 121 24.22 33.29 24.79
C ASP A 121 24.04 31.85 24.29
N GLN A 122 24.60 31.60 23.11
CA GLN A 122 24.54 30.32 22.41
C GLN A 122 25.35 29.22 23.12
N PHE A 123 26.47 29.57 23.74
CA PHE A 123 27.34 28.61 24.41
C PHE A 123 26.81 28.28 25.80
N GLU A 124 26.27 29.27 26.50
CA GLU A 124 25.57 29.05 27.77
C GLU A 124 24.39 28.09 27.56
N ALA A 125 23.56 28.31 26.54
CA ALA A 125 22.46 27.42 26.19
C ALA A 125 22.94 25.98 25.95
N LEU A 126 23.98 25.79 25.12
CA LEU A 126 24.56 24.47 24.85
C LEU A 126 25.10 23.78 26.11
N SER A 127 25.81 24.53 26.96
CA SER A 127 26.41 23.99 28.19
C SER A 127 25.37 23.57 29.24
N LYS A 128 24.23 24.26 29.29
CA LYS A 128 23.13 23.98 30.21
C LYS A 128 22.17 22.90 29.69
N THR A 129 22.22 22.57 28.41
CA THR A 129 21.30 21.60 27.79
C THR A 129 21.50 20.22 28.40
N LYS A 130 20.42 19.65 28.96
CA LYS A 130 20.43 18.30 29.53
C LYS A 130 20.60 17.26 28.43
N LYS A 131 21.64 16.45 28.54
CA LYS A 131 21.85 15.29 27.66
C LYS A 131 21.01 14.10 28.15
N SER A 132 20.45 13.34 27.21
CA SER A 132 19.64 12.15 27.51
C SER A 132 20.43 10.86 27.31
N SER A 133 20.20 9.89 28.18
CA SER A 133 20.81 8.56 28.18
C SER A 133 20.08 7.56 27.27
N LEU A 134 20.73 6.45 26.94
CA LEU A 134 20.13 5.31 26.23
C LEU A 134 18.95 4.73 26.99
N SER A 135 19.04 4.69 28.32
CA SER A 135 17.96 4.19 29.18
C SER A 135 16.74 5.10 29.17
N GLU A 136 16.92 6.42 29.13
CA GLU A 136 15.82 7.38 28.91
C GLU A 136 15.18 7.16 27.53
N LEU A 137 15.99 7.05 26.47
CA LEU A 137 15.45 6.84 25.12
C LEU A 137 14.70 5.51 24.98
N LYS A 138 15.19 4.43 25.57
CA LYS A 138 14.49 3.13 25.59
C LYS A 138 13.15 3.21 26.32
N ARG A 139 13.06 3.97 27.42
CA ARG A 139 11.80 4.20 28.14
C ARG A 139 10.81 4.98 27.28
N ILE A 140 11.27 6.06 26.62
CA ILE A 140 10.44 6.84 25.71
C ILE A 140 9.97 5.95 24.55
N TYR A 141 10.86 5.18 23.92
CA TYR A 141 10.53 4.24 22.85
C TYR A 141 9.46 3.23 23.28
N ALA A 142 9.62 2.63 24.47
CA ALA A 142 8.66 1.67 25.01
C ALA A 142 7.28 2.31 25.30
N ALA A 143 7.26 3.58 25.72
CA ALA A 143 6.03 4.32 25.94
C ALA A 143 5.35 4.78 24.65
N LEU A 144 6.12 5.07 23.60
CA LEU A 144 5.60 5.48 22.29
C LEU A 144 5.06 4.32 21.47
N GLN A 145 5.55 3.09 21.73
CA GLN A 145 5.21 1.87 20.98
C GLN A 145 5.14 2.12 19.46
N PRO A 146 6.16 2.69 18.81
CA PRO A 146 6.07 2.98 17.38
C PRO A 146 5.91 1.68 16.59
N ASP A 147 5.11 1.72 15.51
CA ASP A 147 4.90 0.58 14.64
C ASP A 147 6.26 0.05 14.10
N PRO A 148 6.58 -1.25 14.22
CA PRO A 148 7.91 -1.77 13.91
C PRO A 148 8.32 -1.61 12.44
N GLU A 149 7.36 -1.60 11.51
CA GLU A 149 7.64 -1.52 10.06
C GLU A 149 7.71 -0.08 9.57
N THR A 150 6.94 0.82 10.19
CA THR A 150 6.71 2.16 9.67
C THR A 150 7.25 3.25 10.59
N SER A 151 7.58 2.92 11.84
CA SER A 151 7.93 3.80 12.96
C SER A 151 6.90 4.91 13.24
N LEU A 152 5.68 4.78 12.72
CA LEU A 152 4.59 5.72 12.95
C LEU A 152 3.95 5.47 14.32
N PRO A 153 3.24 6.46 14.90
CA PRO A 153 2.40 6.22 16.07
C PRO A 153 1.40 5.13 15.74
N GLN A 154 1.19 4.24 16.70
CA GLN A 154 0.15 3.23 16.57
C GLN A 154 -1.22 3.90 16.55
N ALA A 155 -2.12 3.33 15.74
CA ALA A 155 -3.52 3.69 15.83
C ALA A 155 -4.01 3.42 17.27
N PRO A 156 -4.86 4.30 17.84
CA PRO A 156 -5.44 4.08 19.15
C PRO A 156 -6.02 2.68 19.27
N THR A 157 -5.68 2.02 20.37
CA THR A 157 -6.14 0.67 20.65
C THR A 157 -7.65 0.66 20.90
N ARG A 158 -8.26 -0.51 20.69
CA ARG A 158 -9.68 -0.70 21.00
C ARG A 158 -9.99 -0.40 22.47
N GLU A 159 -9.09 -0.73 23.38
CA GLU A 159 -9.23 -0.46 24.82
C GLU A 159 -9.18 1.04 25.13
N GLU A 160 -8.29 1.79 24.49
CA GLU A 160 -8.22 3.24 24.62
C GLU A 160 -9.52 3.89 24.14
N LEU A 161 -10.05 3.47 22.98
CA LEU A 161 -11.34 3.95 22.48
C LEU A 161 -12.48 3.64 23.47
N GLN A 162 -12.55 2.43 24.00
CA GLN A 162 -13.60 2.04 24.97
C GLN A 162 -13.56 2.86 26.26
N LYS A 163 -12.37 3.27 26.72
CA LYS A 163 -12.20 4.07 27.95
C LYS A 163 -12.77 5.49 27.80
N LEU A 164 -12.88 6.02 26.59
CA LEU A 164 -13.41 7.36 26.34
C LEU A 164 -14.86 7.49 26.82
N ARG A 165 -15.66 6.42 26.68
CA ARG A 165 -17.10 6.40 27.02
C ARG A 165 -17.82 7.66 26.53
N ALA A 166 -17.53 8.06 25.29
CA ALA A 166 -18.04 9.28 24.72
C ALA A 166 -19.56 9.27 24.72
N SER A 167 -20.16 10.45 24.89
CA SER A 167 -21.60 10.66 24.75
C SER A 167 -21.80 11.76 23.72
N GLY A 168 -22.52 11.45 22.65
CA GLY A 168 -22.65 12.36 21.52
C GLY A 168 -23.20 11.66 20.29
N LYS A 169 -23.69 12.47 19.35
CA LYS A 169 -24.23 11.97 18.08
C LYS A 169 -23.33 12.40 16.94
N VAL A 170 -22.89 11.42 16.14
CA VAL A 170 -22.03 11.64 14.98
C VAL A 170 -22.80 11.34 13.70
N HIS A 171 -22.74 12.26 12.74
CA HIS A 171 -23.37 12.11 11.44
C HIS A 171 -22.34 11.58 10.43
N VAL A 172 -22.65 10.44 9.83
CA VAL A 172 -21.81 9.82 8.79
C VAL A 172 -22.61 9.75 7.50
N THR A 173 -22.09 10.37 6.44
CA THR A 173 -22.64 10.22 5.09
C THR A 173 -21.67 9.43 4.20
N HIS A 174 -22.17 8.77 3.16
CA HIS A 174 -21.31 8.00 2.26
C HIS A 174 -21.83 7.91 0.83
N ASP A 175 -20.91 8.00 -0.12
CA ASP A 175 -21.08 7.87 -1.55
C ASP A 175 -19.89 7.12 -2.19
N SER A 176 -19.09 7.78 -3.04
CA SER A 176 -17.76 7.31 -3.43
C SER A 176 -16.73 7.41 -2.29
N HIS A 177 -17.03 8.23 -1.27
CA HIS A 177 -16.25 8.42 -0.05
C HIS A 177 -17.12 8.23 1.20
N VAL A 178 -16.49 8.25 2.37
CA VAL A 178 -17.14 8.32 3.69
C VAL A 178 -16.86 9.69 4.27
N HIS A 179 -17.90 10.42 4.67
CA HIS A 179 -17.78 11.73 5.30
C HIS A 179 -18.24 11.63 6.74
N VAL A 180 -17.39 12.03 7.67
CA VAL A 180 -17.65 12.01 9.11
C VAL A 180 -17.65 13.45 9.61
N ASP A 181 -18.77 13.90 10.18
CA ASP A 181 -18.85 15.17 10.91
C ASP A 181 -18.10 15.01 12.24
N LEU A 182 -16.96 15.70 12.36
CA LEU A 182 -16.10 15.66 13.54
C LEU A 182 -16.56 16.60 14.65
N SER A 183 -17.65 17.37 14.46
CA SER A 183 -18.19 18.25 15.49
C SER A 183 -18.55 17.45 16.74
N GLY A 184 -17.83 17.71 17.85
CA GLY A 184 -18.00 16.96 19.11
C GLY A 184 -17.34 15.58 19.15
N VAL A 185 -16.50 15.23 18.17
CA VAL A 185 -15.64 14.04 18.20
C VAL A 185 -14.32 14.38 18.90
N ASP A 186 -13.90 13.56 19.87
CA ASP A 186 -12.68 13.77 20.64
C ASP A 186 -11.40 13.50 19.83
N ALA A 187 -10.27 14.02 20.31
CA ALA A 187 -8.99 13.91 19.60
C ALA A 187 -8.53 12.46 19.37
N THR A 188 -8.76 11.55 20.32
CA THR A 188 -8.35 10.15 20.21
C THR A 188 -9.14 9.44 19.10
N THR A 189 -10.46 9.63 19.08
CA THR A 189 -11.32 9.08 18.02
C THR A 189 -10.98 9.71 16.66
N ARG A 190 -10.70 11.02 16.59
CA ARG A 190 -10.24 11.69 15.36
C ARG A 190 -8.95 11.06 14.84
N THR A 191 -7.95 10.86 15.69
CA THR A 191 -6.69 10.20 15.34
C THR A 191 -6.94 8.79 14.80
N ALA A 192 -7.77 7.98 15.49
CA ALA A 192 -8.13 6.63 15.02
C ALA A 192 -8.76 6.63 13.62
N LEU A 193 -9.65 7.59 13.33
CA LEU A 193 -10.27 7.73 12.01
C LEU A 193 -9.26 8.14 10.93
N ARG A 194 -8.34 9.07 11.21
CA ARG A 194 -7.29 9.49 10.27
C ARG A 194 -6.33 8.35 9.93
N HIS A 195 -6.05 7.46 10.89
CA HIS A 195 -5.22 6.28 10.66
C HIS A 195 -5.79 5.35 9.57
N LEU A 196 -7.12 5.30 9.38
CA LEU A 196 -7.73 4.50 8.31
C LEU A 196 -7.30 4.97 6.90
N GLY A 197 -6.98 6.26 6.75
CA GLY A 197 -6.54 6.86 5.49
C GLY A 197 -5.01 7.02 5.38
N ALA A 198 -4.22 6.53 6.34
CA ALA A 198 -2.77 6.68 6.33
C ALA A 198 -2.08 5.34 5.97
N ILE A 199 -1.37 5.30 4.84
CA ILE A 199 -0.66 4.10 4.38
C ILE A 199 0.84 4.36 4.30
N ALA A 200 1.66 3.47 4.82
CA ALA A 200 3.11 3.49 4.63
C ALA A 200 3.49 3.50 3.14
N ASN A 201 4.37 4.41 2.72
CA ASN A 201 4.86 4.48 1.35
C ASN A 201 6.07 3.54 1.15
N PRO A 202 5.93 2.37 0.49
CA PRO A 202 7.04 1.44 0.32
C PRO A 202 8.22 2.06 -0.44
N GLN A 203 7.95 3.01 -1.34
CA GLN A 203 9.01 3.70 -2.10
C GLN A 203 9.93 4.53 -1.20
N PHE A 204 9.39 5.13 -0.14
CA PHE A 204 10.21 5.85 0.84
C PHE A 204 11.18 4.89 1.53
N TYR A 205 10.68 3.77 2.04
CA TYR A 205 11.49 2.78 2.75
C TYR A 205 12.49 2.07 1.83
N ILE A 206 12.12 1.79 0.58
CA ILE A 206 13.05 1.26 -0.43
C ILE A 206 14.18 2.26 -0.70
N LYS A 207 13.86 3.54 -0.95
CA LYS A 207 14.88 4.58 -1.17
C LYS A 207 15.79 4.75 0.05
N GLN A 208 15.21 4.77 1.25
CA GLN A 208 15.94 4.87 2.51
C GLN A 208 16.89 3.67 2.69
N ALA A 209 16.40 2.44 2.49
CA ALA A 209 17.22 1.23 2.60
C ALA A 209 18.35 1.19 1.56
N GLN A 210 18.09 1.69 0.35
CA GLN A 210 19.08 1.82 -0.72
C GLN A 210 20.00 3.03 -0.57
N ARG A 211 19.82 3.84 0.48
CA ARG A 211 20.58 5.08 0.77
C ARG A 211 20.47 6.12 -0.35
N PHE A 212 19.36 6.12 -1.09
CA PHE A 212 19.02 7.16 -2.06
C PHE A 212 18.31 8.33 -1.38
N SER A 213 18.31 9.50 -2.04
CA SER A 213 17.57 10.67 -1.56
C SER A 213 16.08 10.36 -1.43
N THR A 214 15.52 10.63 -0.26
CA THR A 214 14.08 10.54 0.04
C THR A 214 13.34 11.84 -0.27
N PHE A 215 14.04 12.89 -0.72
CA PHE A 215 13.46 14.20 -1.05
C PHE A 215 12.31 14.05 -2.05
N GLY A 216 11.17 14.68 -1.74
CA GLY A 216 9.94 14.60 -2.54
C GLY A 216 9.24 13.23 -2.53
N THR A 217 9.67 12.28 -1.70
CA THR A 217 8.99 10.99 -1.51
C THR A 217 8.39 10.96 -0.11
N PRO A 218 7.07 11.12 0.05
CA PRO A 218 6.49 11.18 1.38
C PRO A 218 6.58 9.80 2.05
N ARG A 219 6.80 9.76 3.37
CA ARG A 219 6.83 8.51 4.14
C ARG A 219 5.47 7.83 4.22
N LEU A 220 4.41 8.63 4.18
CA LEU A 220 3.01 8.22 4.22
C LEU A 220 2.30 8.64 2.94
N ILE A 221 1.41 7.78 2.47
CA ILE A 221 0.38 8.10 1.50
C ILE A 221 -0.87 8.44 2.30
N VAL A 222 -1.23 9.72 2.29
CA VAL A 222 -2.45 10.23 2.93
C VAL A 222 -3.62 10.12 1.95
N ARG A 223 -4.69 9.47 2.38
CA ARG A 223 -5.93 9.22 1.63
C ARG A 223 -7.17 9.68 2.39
N PHE A 224 -7.00 10.74 3.17
CA PHE A 224 -8.08 11.47 3.79
C PHE A 224 -7.92 12.97 3.52
N ASP A 225 -9.02 13.69 3.57
CA ASP A 225 -9.07 15.16 3.53
C ASP A 225 -9.93 15.61 4.71
N GLU A 226 -9.55 16.69 5.39
CA GLU A 226 -10.32 17.27 6.49
C GLU A 226 -10.56 18.75 6.22
N LYS A 227 -11.83 19.12 6.02
CA LYS A 227 -12.25 20.50 5.76
C LYS A 227 -13.54 20.78 6.49
N ASP A 228 -13.65 21.96 7.10
CA ASP A 228 -14.86 22.40 7.80
C ASP A 228 -15.38 21.38 8.83
N GLN A 229 -14.46 20.77 9.61
CA GLN A 229 -14.76 19.70 10.58
C GLN A 229 -15.33 18.41 9.95
N VAL A 230 -15.22 18.21 8.63
CA VAL A 230 -15.63 16.99 7.96
C VAL A 230 -14.40 16.21 7.52
N LEU A 231 -14.23 15.00 8.07
CA LEU A 231 -13.23 14.05 7.62
C LEU A 231 -13.79 13.22 6.47
N THR A 232 -13.10 13.25 5.33
CA THR A 232 -13.42 12.48 4.14
C THR A 232 -12.41 11.35 3.96
N LEU A 233 -12.90 10.10 3.89
CA LEU A 233 -12.11 8.88 3.75
C LEU A 233 -12.56 8.08 2.52
N ASP A 234 -11.72 7.20 1.99
CA ASP A 234 -12.12 6.26 0.93
C ASP A 234 -13.31 5.38 1.38
N ARG A 235 -14.23 5.03 0.47
CA ARG A 235 -15.44 4.23 0.77
C ARG A 235 -15.19 2.92 1.55
N GLY A 236 -14.03 2.30 1.35
CA GLY A 236 -13.69 1.02 1.95
C GLY A 236 -13.57 1.08 3.47
N THR A 237 -13.32 2.27 4.02
CA THR A 237 -13.19 2.54 5.45
C THR A 237 -14.53 2.54 6.20
N LEU A 238 -15.68 2.47 5.50
CA LEU A 238 -16.98 2.69 6.11
C LEU A 238 -17.29 1.78 7.29
N ASP A 239 -16.95 0.50 7.21
CA ASP A 239 -17.23 -0.42 8.32
C ASP A 239 -16.34 -0.10 9.53
N ASP A 240 -15.07 0.22 9.31
CA ASP A 240 -14.10 0.57 10.37
C ASP A 240 -14.44 1.92 11.01
N VAL A 241 -14.85 2.92 10.21
CA VAL A 241 -15.35 4.21 10.72
C VAL A 241 -16.52 4.00 11.67
N LEU A 242 -17.49 3.18 11.28
CA LEU A 242 -18.66 2.88 12.11
C LEU A 242 -18.27 2.10 13.37
N ASP A 243 -17.29 1.19 13.29
CA ASP A 243 -16.81 0.42 14.43
C ASP A 243 -16.04 1.29 15.43
N ILE A 244 -15.13 2.15 14.96
CA ILE A 244 -14.37 3.09 15.78
C ILE A 244 -15.31 4.02 16.55
N LEU A 245 -16.25 4.68 15.85
CA LEU A 245 -17.19 5.61 16.48
C LEU A 245 -18.06 4.93 17.54
N LYS A 246 -18.57 3.73 17.24
CA LYS A 246 -19.39 2.97 18.19
C LYS A 246 -18.58 2.47 19.38
N THR A 247 -17.35 2.01 19.13
CA THR A 247 -16.45 1.53 20.18
C THR A 247 -16.09 2.67 21.14
N ALA A 248 -15.92 3.89 20.63
CA ALA A 248 -15.69 5.08 21.45
C ALA A 248 -16.91 5.52 22.28
N GLY A 249 -18.13 5.05 21.94
CA GLY A 249 -19.38 5.35 22.66
C GLY A 249 -20.36 6.25 21.91
N TYR A 250 -20.03 6.72 20.70
CA TYR A 250 -20.90 7.62 19.95
C TYR A 250 -22.15 6.94 19.38
N THR A 251 -23.26 7.68 19.39
CA THR A 251 -24.46 7.30 18.63
C THR A 251 -24.30 7.75 17.18
N VAL A 252 -24.18 6.80 16.26
CA VAL A 252 -23.91 7.10 14.85
C VAL A 252 -25.19 7.11 14.02
N THR A 253 -25.42 8.20 13.30
CA THR A 253 -26.43 8.24 12.23
C THR A 253 -25.78 8.13 10.87
N ARG A 254 -26.31 7.23 10.03
CA ARG A 254 -25.73 6.92 8.72
C ARG A 254 -26.70 7.24 7.59
N ARG A 255 -26.26 8.00 6.59
CA ARG A 255 -27.01 8.26 5.35
C ARG A 255 -26.17 7.93 4.11
N GLY A 256 -26.75 7.27 3.12
CA GLY A 256 -26.06 6.93 1.87
C GLY A 256 -26.58 7.73 0.68
N HIS A 257 -25.69 8.25 -0.15
CA HIS A 257 -25.98 9.06 -1.34
C HIS A 257 -25.53 8.38 -2.65
N THR A 258 -25.42 7.05 -2.64
CA THR A 258 -25.18 6.27 -3.86
C THR A 258 -26.42 6.26 -4.76
N PRO A 259 -26.28 6.45 -6.09
CA PRO A 259 -27.40 6.40 -7.03
C PRO A 259 -28.18 5.09 -6.93
N LYS A 260 -29.49 5.14 -7.20
CA LYS A 260 -30.29 3.94 -7.43
C LYS A 260 -30.14 3.56 -8.91
N PRO A 261 -29.43 2.47 -9.24
CA PRO A 261 -29.25 2.09 -10.63
C PRO A 261 -30.55 1.60 -11.26
N ARG A 262 -30.67 1.74 -12.59
CA ARG A 262 -31.71 1.06 -13.36
C ARG A 262 -31.56 -0.46 -13.24
N ARG A 263 -32.66 -1.18 -13.46
CA ARG A 263 -32.62 -2.64 -13.53
C ARG A 263 -32.33 -3.12 -14.95
N ILE A 264 -31.70 -4.29 -15.04
CA ILE A 264 -31.58 -5.09 -16.27
C ILE A 264 -32.14 -6.48 -15.99
N ASP A 265 -32.64 -7.16 -17.02
CA ASP A 265 -32.96 -8.57 -16.89
C ASP A 265 -31.68 -9.39 -17.04
N ALA A 266 -31.39 -10.23 -16.04
CA ALA A 266 -30.18 -11.02 -15.98
C ALA A 266 -30.43 -12.26 -15.14
N SER A 267 -30.51 -13.41 -15.80
CA SER A 267 -30.74 -14.72 -15.17
C SER A 267 -29.49 -15.59 -15.28
N PHE A 268 -29.10 -16.23 -14.17
CA PHE A 268 -27.91 -17.08 -14.14
C PHE A 268 -28.22 -18.48 -14.68
N ALA A 269 -27.62 -18.84 -15.81
CA ALA A 269 -27.77 -20.13 -16.48
C ALA A 269 -26.63 -21.09 -16.11
N GLY A 270 -26.51 -21.43 -14.83
CA GLY A 270 -25.52 -22.39 -14.35
C GLY A 270 -25.78 -22.88 -12.93
N GLU A 271 -25.00 -23.86 -12.49
CA GLU A 271 -25.04 -24.37 -11.11
C GLU A 271 -23.77 -23.97 -10.36
N LEU A 272 -23.95 -23.41 -9.16
CA LEU A 272 -22.82 -23.08 -8.30
C LEU A 272 -22.48 -24.29 -7.42
N ARG A 273 -21.18 -24.54 -7.24
CA ARG A 273 -20.69 -25.48 -6.23
C ARG A 273 -20.99 -24.95 -4.82
N SER A 274 -21.02 -25.83 -3.82
CA SER A 274 -21.31 -25.46 -2.42
C SER A 274 -20.46 -24.28 -1.91
N TYR A 275 -19.14 -24.33 -2.12
CA TYR A 275 -18.23 -23.25 -1.73
C TYR A 275 -18.48 -21.96 -2.52
N GLN A 276 -18.90 -22.04 -3.78
CA GLN A 276 -19.26 -20.88 -4.59
C GLN A 276 -20.55 -20.23 -4.11
N HIS A 277 -21.55 -21.02 -3.73
CA HIS A 277 -22.79 -20.53 -3.11
C HIS A 277 -22.52 -19.74 -1.84
N SER A 278 -21.65 -20.27 -0.96
CA SER A 278 -21.24 -19.57 0.26
C SER A 278 -20.58 -18.23 -0.05
N ALA A 279 -19.61 -18.22 -0.97
CA ALA A 279 -18.93 -17.00 -1.41
C ALA A 279 -19.91 -15.95 -1.96
N VAL A 280 -20.77 -16.32 -2.90
CA VAL A 280 -21.77 -15.43 -3.51
C VAL A 280 -22.71 -14.86 -2.44
N LYS A 281 -23.22 -15.69 -1.53
CA LYS A 281 -24.09 -15.26 -0.43
C LYS A 281 -23.42 -14.23 0.48
N GLN A 282 -22.14 -14.42 0.81
CA GLN A 282 -21.39 -13.47 1.63
C GLN A 282 -21.15 -12.15 0.91
N MET A 283 -20.83 -12.18 -0.40
CA MET A 283 -20.64 -10.97 -1.19
C MET A 283 -21.93 -10.16 -1.35
N LEU A 284 -23.09 -10.81 -1.50
CA LEU A 284 -24.38 -10.14 -1.70
C LEU A 284 -24.88 -9.37 -0.47
N LYS A 285 -24.42 -9.73 0.74
CA LYS A 285 -24.76 -8.99 1.99
C LYS A 285 -24.18 -7.58 2.03
N ARG A 286 -23.18 -7.28 1.20
CA ARG A 286 -22.43 -6.02 1.23
C ARG A 286 -22.49 -5.33 -0.12
N LYS A 287 -22.44 -4.00 -0.11
CA LYS A 287 -22.42 -3.20 -1.34
C LYS A 287 -21.04 -3.17 -1.98
N SER A 288 -20.00 -3.10 -1.15
CA SER A 288 -18.60 -3.11 -1.53
C SER A 288 -17.84 -4.22 -0.79
N GLY A 289 -16.80 -4.75 -1.43
CA GLY A 289 -15.93 -5.73 -0.81
C GLY A 289 -15.05 -6.48 -1.80
N MET A 290 -14.09 -7.20 -1.23
CA MET A 290 -13.18 -8.08 -1.98
C MET A 290 -13.52 -9.56 -1.78
N LEU A 291 -13.45 -10.31 -2.88
CA LEU A 291 -13.50 -11.76 -2.91
C LEU A 291 -12.11 -12.29 -3.29
N ILE A 292 -11.46 -12.99 -2.35
CA ILE A 292 -10.20 -13.69 -2.62
C ILE A 292 -10.54 -15.09 -3.11
N ALA A 293 -10.19 -15.40 -4.35
CA ALA A 293 -10.52 -16.67 -4.98
C ALA A 293 -9.34 -17.16 -5.84
N PRO A 294 -8.64 -18.23 -5.42
CA PRO A 294 -7.55 -18.82 -6.18
C PRO A 294 -7.95 -19.25 -7.60
N PRO A 295 -6.98 -19.42 -8.53
CA PRO A 295 -7.26 -19.98 -9.85
C PRO A 295 -7.95 -21.35 -9.74
N GLY A 296 -8.89 -21.62 -10.67
CA GLY A 296 -9.65 -22.87 -10.69
C GLY A 296 -10.89 -22.90 -9.77
N THR A 297 -11.09 -21.90 -8.91
CA THR A 297 -12.30 -21.78 -8.07
C THR A 297 -13.58 -21.44 -8.85
N GLY A 298 -13.47 -20.97 -10.08
CA GLY A 298 -14.61 -20.42 -10.83
C GLY A 298 -14.99 -19.00 -10.43
N LYS A 299 -14.00 -18.13 -10.16
CA LYS A 299 -14.19 -16.70 -9.84
C LYS A 299 -15.15 -16.00 -10.80
N THR A 300 -14.98 -16.17 -12.10
CA THR A 300 -15.85 -15.57 -13.12
C THR A 300 -17.29 -16.10 -13.04
N VAL A 301 -17.49 -17.38 -12.72
CA VAL A 301 -18.82 -17.99 -12.54
C VAL A 301 -19.54 -17.36 -11.34
N MET A 302 -18.84 -17.23 -10.20
CA MET A 302 -19.36 -16.55 -9.01
C MET A 302 -19.72 -15.09 -9.31
N ALA A 303 -18.89 -14.39 -10.09
CA ALA A 303 -19.18 -13.02 -10.49
C ALA A 303 -20.42 -12.91 -11.37
N CYS A 304 -20.61 -13.83 -12.33
CA CYS A 304 -21.83 -13.88 -13.15
C CYS A 304 -23.07 -14.10 -12.30
N ALA A 305 -23.01 -15.01 -11.31
CA ALA A 305 -24.10 -15.21 -10.37
C ALA A 305 -24.39 -13.95 -9.51
N ILE A 306 -23.35 -13.24 -9.07
CA ILE A 306 -23.53 -11.95 -8.35
C ILE A 306 -24.19 -10.91 -9.26
N ILE A 307 -23.83 -10.85 -10.54
CA ILE A 307 -24.46 -9.93 -11.51
C ILE A 307 -25.95 -10.27 -11.66
N ALA A 308 -26.29 -11.53 -11.89
CA ALA A 308 -27.69 -11.99 -12.01
C ALA A 308 -28.51 -11.70 -10.75
N GLN A 309 -27.90 -11.79 -9.56
CA GLN A 309 -28.59 -11.47 -8.31
C GLN A 309 -28.75 -9.97 -8.08
N ARG A 310 -27.82 -9.15 -8.59
CA ARG A 310 -27.88 -7.68 -8.46
C ARG A 310 -28.78 -7.03 -9.52
N GLN A 311 -28.90 -7.61 -10.72
CA GLN A 311 -29.76 -7.15 -11.82
C GLN A 311 -29.60 -5.66 -12.16
N VAL A 312 -28.37 -5.18 -12.22
CA VAL A 312 -28.04 -3.79 -12.56
C VAL A 312 -26.97 -3.75 -13.64
N PRO A 313 -26.90 -2.67 -14.44
CA PRO A 313 -25.83 -2.50 -15.38
C PRO A 313 -24.46 -2.66 -14.71
N THR A 314 -23.61 -3.48 -15.31
CA THR A 314 -22.32 -3.87 -14.73
C THR A 314 -21.17 -3.59 -15.68
N ALA A 315 -20.14 -2.89 -15.20
CA ALA A 315 -18.85 -2.84 -15.90
C ALA A 315 -17.86 -3.82 -15.25
N VAL A 316 -17.24 -4.66 -16.08
CA VAL A 316 -16.20 -5.60 -15.64
C VAL A 316 -14.84 -5.09 -16.12
N ILE A 317 -14.02 -4.66 -15.18
CA ILE A 317 -12.68 -4.15 -15.43
C ILE A 317 -11.67 -5.30 -15.35
N VAL A 318 -10.92 -5.51 -16.43
CA VAL A 318 -9.95 -6.61 -16.57
C VAL A 318 -8.58 -6.08 -16.99
N PRO A 319 -7.45 -6.69 -16.58
CA PRO A 319 -6.12 -6.14 -16.85
C PRO A 319 -5.62 -6.43 -18.28
N SER A 320 -6.25 -7.34 -19.04
CA SER A 320 -5.78 -7.70 -20.39
C SER A 320 -6.92 -8.09 -21.35
N ARG A 321 -6.62 -8.12 -22.65
CA ARG A 321 -7.57 -8.48 -23.71
C ARG A 321 -7.92 -9.97 -23.69
N GLU A 322 -6.99 -10.81 -23.28
CA GLU A 322 -7.20 -12.25 -23.14
C GLU A 322 -8.26 -12.52 -22.08
N LEU A 323 -8.14 -11.87 -20.91
CA LEU A 323 -9.16 -11.96 -19.86
C LEU A 323 -10.48 -11.35 -20.31
N ALA A 324 -10.47 -10.25 -21.09
CA ALA A 324 -11.70 -9.71 -21.66
C ALA A 324 -12.42 -10.74 -22.55
N THR A 325 -11.67 -11.53 -23.33
CA THR A 325 -12.23 -12.57 -24.19
C THR A 325 -12.83 -13.71 -23.37
N GLN A 326 -12.13 -14.15 -22.32
CA GLN A 326 -12.63 -15.18 -21.39
C GLN A 326 -13.90 -14.72 -20.67
N TRP A 327 -13.92 -13.48 -20.20
CA TRP A 327 -15.11 -12.88 -19.59
C TRP A 327 -16.29 -12.83 -20.56
N ARG A 328 -16.06 -12.47 -21.82
CA ARG A 328 -17.12 -12.44 -22.83
C ARG A 328 -17.73 -13.82 -23.07
N GLN A 329 -16.90 -14.86 -23.09
CA GLN A 329 -17.36 -16.25 -23.22
C GLN A 329 -18.17 -16.66 -21.98
N ALA A 330 -17.68 -16.36 -20.78
CA ALA A 330 -18.37 -16.67 -19.54
C ALA A 330 -19.73 -15.95 -19.43
N LEU A 331 -19.79 -14.65 -19.76
CA LEU A 331 -21.05 -13.90 -19.75
C LEU A 331 -22.07 -14.48 -20.74
N LYS A 332 -21.64 -14.83 -21.96
CA LYS A 332 -22.53 -15.48 -22.93
C LYS A 332 -23.04 -16.84 -22.47
N GLN A 333 -22.21 -17.59 -21.77
CA GLN A 333 -22.55 -18.92 -21.25
C GLN A 333 -23.50 -18.83 -20.06
N PHE A 334 -23.18 -17.99 -19.08
CA PHE A 334 -23.87 -17.96 -17.79
C PHE A 334 -24.96 -16.89 -17.68
N LEU A 335 -25.00 -15.92 -18.59
CA LEU A 335 -26.00 -14.85 -18.67
C LEU A 335 -26.43 -14.65 -20.13
N PRO A 336 -27.09 -15.64 -20.76
CA PRO A 336 -27.34 -15.63 -22.22
C PRO A 336 -28.26 -14.50 -22.70
N GLU A 337 -29.08 -13.93 -21.81
CA GLU A 337 -30.10 -12.93 -22.16
C GLU A 337 -29.56 -11.49 -22.18
N VAL A 338 -28.35 -11.25 -21.66
CA VAL A 338 -27.79 -9.89 -21.54
C VAL A 338 -26.99 -9.49 -22.77
N GLN A 339 -27.04 -8.21 -23.11
CA GLN A 339 -26.14 -7.65 -24.11
C GLN A 339 -24.75 -7.42 -23.51
N VAL A 340 -23.73 -7.93 -24.21
CA VAL A 340 -22.32 -7.79 -23.80
C VAL A 340 -21.57 -6.88 -24.75
N GLY A 341 -21.22 -5.68 -24.28
CA GLY A 341 -20.31 -4.78 -24.98
C GLY A 341 -18.87 -4.86 -24.45
N GLN A 342 -17.98 -4.14 -25.12
CA GLN A 342 -16.55 -4.15 -24.81
C GLN A 342 -15.89 -2.81 -25.12
N TYR A 343 -15.00 -2.38 -24.22
CA TYR A 343 -14.08 -1.27 -24.44
C TYR A 343 -12.64 -1.72 -24.24
N SER A 344 -11.87 -1.75 -25.33
CA SER A 344 -10.47 -2.17 -25.32
C SER A 344 -9.60 -1.32 -26.25
N GLY A 345 -8.56 -0.69 -25.70
CA GLY A 345 -7.75 0.30 -26.42
C GLY A 345 -8.62 1.47 -26.88
N THR A 346 -8.62 1.74 -28.20
CA THR A 346 -9.42 2.79 -28.85
C THR A 346 -10.82 2.34 -29.29
N LYS A 347 -11.12 1.03 -29.27
CA LYS A 347 -12.40 0.50 -29.73
C LYS A 347 -13.41 0.47 -28.58
N LYS A 348 -14.33 1.43 -28.56
CA LYS A 348 -15.41 1.57 -27.57
C LYS A 348 -16.74 1.15 -28.18
N LYS A 349 -17.25 -0.04 -27.82
CA LYS A 349 -18.57 -0.56 -28.24
C LYS A 349 -19.31 -1.04 -27.00
N LEU A 350 -19.88 -0.10 -26.25
CA LEU A 350 -20.61 -0.37 -25.01
C LEU A 350 -22.08 -0.71 -25.33
N SER A 351 -22.62 -1.69 -24.63
CA SER A 351 -24.03 -2.07 -24.65
C SER A 351 -24.87 -1.23 -23.68
N GLY A 352 -24.24 -0.79 -22.58
CA GLY A 352 -24.91 -0.16 -21.45
C GLY A 352 -25.55 -1.15 -20.48
N GLU A 353 -25.54 -2.46 -20.75
CA GLU A 353 -26.01 -3.52 -19.84
C GLU A 353 -24.85 -4.15 -19.09
N ILE A 354 -24.09 -5.04 -19.75
CA ILE A 354 -22.87 -5.60 -19.17
C ILE A 354 -21.70 -5.35 -20.11
N ASP A 355 -20.73 -4.59 -19.66
CA ASP A 355 -19.62 -4.16 -20.52
C ASP A 355 -18.27 -4.53 -19.94
N ILE A 356 -17.41 -5.10 -20.78
CA ILE A 356 -16.05 -5.49 -20.39
C ILE A 356 -15.08 -4.38 -20.77
N VAL A 357 -14.36 -3.85 -19.80
CA VAL A 357 -13.44 -2.72 -19.97
C VAL A 357 -12.02 -3.16 -19.63
N THR A 358 -11.07 -3.00 -20.55
CA THR A 358 -9.67 -3.25 -20.20
C THR A 358 -9.12 -2.10 -19.35
N ALA A 359 -8.37 -2.40 -18.29
CA ALA A 359 -7.80 -1.40 -17.39
C ALA A 359 -7.00 -0.30 -18.12
N GLN A 360 -6.29 -0.65 -19.20
CA GLN A 360 -5.55 0.29 -20.05
C GLN A 360 -6.43 1.31 -20.78
N SER A 361 -7.71 0.99 -21.02
CA SER A 361 -8.69 1.91 -21.61
C SER A 361 -9.19 2.96 -20.64
N ILE A 362 -8.89 2.81 -19.34
CA ILE A 362 -9.23 3.73 -18.28
C ILE A 362 -7.98 4.58 -18.00
N SER A 363 -7.89 5.74 -18.65
CA SER A 363 -6.78 6.69 -18.50
C SER A 363 -7.18 7.90 -17.66
N ARG A 364 -6.19 8.61 -17.08
CA ARG A 364 -6.34 9.81 -16.23
C ARG A 364 -7.09 11.02 -16.83
N ASN A 365 -7.47 11.00 -18.11
CA ASN A 365 -8.19 12.11 -18.73
C ASN A 365 -9.69 11.90 -18.55
N ASP A 366 -10.28 12.72 -17.67
CA ASP A 366 -11.64 12.58 -17.10
C ASP A 366 -12.76 12.36 -18.13
N SER A 367 -12.67 12.94 -19.34
CA SER A 367 -13.72 12.82 -20.35
C SER A 367 -13.94 11.39 -20.89
N LYS A 368 -12.98 10.49 -20.72
CA LYS A 368 -13.11 9.10 -21.21
C LYS A 368 -13.72 8.14 -20.21
N THR A 369 -13.89 8.53 -18.94
CA THR A 369 -14.32 7.63 -17.85
C THR A 369 -15.72 7.91 -17.30
N ASP A 370 -16.35 9.02 -17.68
CA ASP A 370 -17.72 9.39 -17.26
C ASP A 370 -18.75 8.31 -17.54
N PHE A 371 -18.53 7.50 -18.59
CA PHE A 371 -19.43 6.39 -18.92
C PHE A 371 -19.53 5.35 -17.78
N LEU A 372 -18.52 5.23 -16.92
CA LEU A 372 -18.54 4.29 -15.80
C LEU A 372 -19.60 4.68 -14.75
N SER A 373 -19.93 5.97 -14.64
CA SER A 373 -20.99 6.46 -13.75
C SER A 373 -22.39 5.97 -14.16
N GLY A 374 -22.55 5.48 -15.39
CA GLY A 374 -23.80 4.88 -15.88
C GLY A 374 -24.07 3.47 -15.35
N TYR A 375 -23.09 2.80 -14.72
CA TYR A 375 -23.26 1.45 -14.19
C TYR A 375 -23.65 1.45 -12.71
N GLY A 376 -24.50 0.50 -12.33
CA GLY A 376 -24.84 0.26 -10.93
C GLY A 376 -23.81 -0.57 -10.19
N HIS A 377 -23.00 -1.34 -10.92
CA HIS A 377 -22.05 -2.29 -10.37
C HIS A 377 -20.73 -2.27 -11.14
N ILE A 378 -19.62 -2.17 -10.41
CA ILE A 378 -18.28 -2.28 -10.97
C ILE A 378 -17.62 -3.53 -10.39
N ILE A 379 -17.16 -4.41 -11.29
CA ILE A 379 -16.35 -5.58 -10.94
C ILE A 379 -14.93 -5.32 -11.39
N ILE A 380 -13.96 -5.55 -10.52
CA ILE A 380 -12.54 -5.36 -10.80
C ILE A 380 -11.87 -6.72 -10.66
N ASP A 381 -11.63 -7.37 -11.80
CA ASP A 381 -10.94 -8.66 -11.83
C ASP A 381 -9.43 -8.48 -11.83
N GLU A 382 -8.74 -9.38 -11.13
CA GLU A 382 -7.34 -9.25 -10.74
C GLU A 382 -7.00 -7.85 -10.20
N CYS A 383 -7.77 -7.40 -9.20
CA CYS A 383 -7.65 -6.05 -8.63
C CYS A 383 -6.25 -5.73 -8.08
N HIS A 384 -5.44 -6.74 -7.74
CA HIS A 384 -4.03 -6.55 -7.38
C HIS A 384 -3.18 -5.96 -8.52
N ARG A 385 -3.61 -6.11 -9.77
CA ARG A 385 -2.91 -5.63 -10.98
C ARG A 385 -3.39 -4.26 -11.43
N VAL A 386 -4.48 -3.77 -10.84
CA VAL A 386 -5.14 -2.50 -11.15
C VAL A 386 -4.41 -1.29 -10.54
N GLY A 387 -3.15 -1.50 -10.14
CA GLY A 387 -2.32 -0.54 -9.41
C GLY A 387 -1.78 0.67 -10.15
N ALA A 388 -2.15 0.89 -11.41
CA ALA A 388 -1.82 2.14 -12.08
C ALA A 388 -2.52 3.29 -11.35
N ALA A 389 -1.76 4.29 -10.92
CA ALA A 389 -2.26 5.43 -10.15
C ALA A 389 -3.45 6.15 -10.82
N GLY A 390 -3.57 6.09 -12.15
CA GLY A 390 -4.72 6.61 -12.89
C GLY A 390 -6.03 5.85 -12.62
N LEU A 391 -6.02 4.53 -12.70
CA LEU A 391 -7.21 3.70 -12.48
C LEU A 391 -7.63 3.69 -11.01
N THR A 392 -6.66 3.71 -10.10
CA THR A 392 -6.90 3.88 -8.65
C THR A 392 -7.66 5.19 -8.38
N ASN A 393 -7.26 6.30 -9.02
CA ASN A 393 -7.94 7.59 -8.83
C ASN A 393 -9.39 7.58 -9.34
N VAL A 394 -9.61 7.04 -10.54
CA VAL A 394 -10.97 6.94 -11.13
C VAL A 394 -11.88 6.10 -10.24
N LEU A 395 -11.39 4.93 -9.78
CA LEU A 395 -12.17 4.03 -8.92
C LEU A 395 -12.44 4.61 -7.53
N ALA A 396 -11.53 5.41 -6.98
CA ALA A 396 -11.76 6.09 -5.70
C ALA A 396 -12.94 7.07 -5.81
N HIS A 397 -13.07 7.80 -6.91
CA HIS A 397 -14.07 8.88 -7.05
C HIS A 397 -15.41 8.44 -7.66
N ILE A 398 -15.49 7.25 -8.26
CA ILE A 398 -16.71 6.82 -8.96
C ILE A 398 -17.87 6.53 -8.00
N ASN A 399 -18.96 7.29 -8.06
CA ASN A 399 -20.11 7.08 -7.18
C ASN A 399 -21.05 6.00 -7.74
N VAL A 400 -20.79 4.74 -7.40
CA VAL A 400 -21.58 3.56 -7.81
C VAL A 400 -22.15 2.82 -6.62
N ARG A 401 -23.29 2.15 -6.84
CA ARG A 401 -24.01 1.43 -5.78
C ARG A 401 -23.25 0.20 -5.28
N PHE A 402 -22.56 -0.50 -6.19
CA PHE A 402 -21.90 -1.76 -5.90
C PHE A 402 -20.47 -1.80 -6.46
N ILE A 403 -19.52 -2.27 -5.65
CA ILE A 403 -18.15 -2.57 -6.07
C ILE A 403 -17.77 -3.99 -5.63
N LEU A 404 -17.12 -4.73 -6.52
CA LEU A 404 -16.59 -6.06 -6.26
C LEU A 404 -15.14 -6.12 -6.74
N GLY A 405 -14.18 -6.17 -5.82
CA GLY A 405 -12.80 -6.51 -6.14
C GLY A 405 -12.60 -8.02 -6.11
N MET A 406 -11.93 -8.59 -7.10
CA MET A 406 -11.62 -10.02 -7.11
C MET A 406 -10.16 -10.26 -7.42
N THR A 407 -9.53 -11.15 -6.67
CA THR A 407 -8.12 -11.49 -6.87
C THR A 407 -7.81 -12.87 -6.30
N ALA A 408 -6.80 -13.55 -6.84
CA ALA A 408 -6.26 -14.74 -6.19
C ALA A 408 -5.32 -14.37 -5.04
N THR A 409 -4.56 -13.29 -5.22
CA THR A 409 -3.55 -12.80 -4.28
C THR A 409 -3.86 -11.35 -3.93
N PRO A 410 -4.14 -11.01 -2.66
CA PRO A 410 -4.35 -9.61 -2.27
C PRO A 410 -3.04 -8.79 -2.29
N TYR A 411 -1.89 -9.43 -2.48
CA TYR A 411 -0.58 -8.77 -2.48
C TYR A 411 -0.26 -8.10 -3.81
N ARG A 412 0.36 -6.91 -3.74
CA ARG A 412 0.84 -6.15 -4.90
C ARG A 412 2.36 -6.15 -4.96
N SER A 413 2.90 -6.14 -6.17
CA SER A 413 4.36 -6.12 -6.38
C SER A 413 5.03 -4.81 -5.96
N ASP A 414 4.27 -3.73 -5.78
CA ASP A 414 4.76 -2.43 -5.34
C ASP A 414 4.59 -2.18 -3.83
N GLY A 415 4.08 -3.17 -3.08
CA GLY A 415 3.85 -3.07 -1.63
C GLY A 415 2.66 -2.19 -1.23
N LEU A 416 1.81 -1.79 -2.19
CA LEU A 416 0.65 -0.92 -1.96
C LEU A 416 -0.67 -1.70 -1.89
N ASP A 417 -0.65 -2.96 -1.46
CA ASP A 417 -1.83 -3.82 -1.30
C ASP A 417 -2.90 -3.23 -0.37
N LYS A 418 -2.50 -2.46 0.65
CA LYS A 418 -3.41 -1.72 1.54
C LYS A 418 -4.35 -0.75 0.80
N LEU A 419 -4.04 -0.32 -0.42
CA LEU A 419 -4.95 0.50 -1.24
C LEU A 419 -6.19 -0.27 -1.72
N LEU A 420 -6.07 -1.58 -1.95
CA LEU A 420 -7.15 -2.39 -2.51
C LEU A 420 -8.41 -2.39 -1.62
N PRO A 421 -8.33 -2.67 -0.31
CA PRO A 421 -9.51 -2.65 0.54
C PRO A 421 -10.09 -1.25 0.71
N LEU A 422 -9.29 -0.18 0.65
CA LEU A 422 -9.79 1.20 0.69
C LEU A 422 -10.68 1.52 -0.52
N ILE A 423 -10.29 1.06 -1.71
CA ILE A 423 -11.02 1.34 -2.96
C ILE A 423 -12.18 0.37 -3.15
N CYS A 424 -11.92 -0.93 -3.01
CA CYS A 424 -12.87 -1.99 -3.33
C CYS A 424 -13.83 -2.32 -2.17
N GLY A 425 -13.47 -1.94 -0.95
CA GLY A 425 -14.07 -2.44 0.29
C GLY A 425 -13.26 -3.60 0.89
N PRO A 426 -13.46 -3.91 2.18
CA PRO A 426 -12.66 -4.91 2.88
C PRO A 426 -12.90 -6.32 2.33
N ILE A 427 -11.99 -7.24 2.66
CA ILE A 427 -12.13 -8.65 2.30
C ILE A 427 -13.39 -9.21 2.98
N ARG A 428 -14.34 -9.69 2.17
CA ARG A 428 -15.62 -10.24 2.67
C ARG A 428 -15.62 -11.75 2.72
N HIS A 429 -14.84 -12.38 1.84
CA HIS A 429 -14.73 -13.82 1.79
C HIS A 429 -13.42 -14.25 1.11
N ILE A 430 -12.84 -15.34 1.62
CA ILE A 430 -11.69 -16.03 1.03
C ILE A 430 -12.18 -17.43 0.69
N VAL A 431 -12.07 -17.81 -0.58
CA VAL A 431 -12.39 -19.15 -1.05
C VAL A 431 -11.17 -20.02 -0.85
N GLU A 432 -11.29 -20.98 0.04
CA GLU A 432 -10.29 -22.02 0.23
C GLU A 432 -10.70 -23.22 -0.63
N LEU A 433 -9.78 -23.66 -1.49
CA LEU A 433 -9.90 -24.92 -2.18
C LEU A 433 -9.05 -25.94 -1.44
N GLU A 434 -9.70 -26.94 -0.84
CA GLU A 434 -9.05 -28.21 -0.62
C GLU A 434 -8.74 -28.78 -2.00
N ARG A 435 -7.48 -28.69 -2.44
CA ARG A 435 -7.04 -29.38 -3.65
C ARG A 435 -6.75 -30.82 -3.26
N PRO A 436 -7.56 -31.81 -3.65
CA PRO A 436 -7.27 -33.20 -3.35
C PRO A 436 -5.97 -33.61 -4.05
N GLY A 437 -5.09 -34.29 -3.33
CA GLY A 437 -3.83 -34.83 -3.86
C GLY A 437 -2.61 -34.49 -3.01
N ARG A 438 -1.68 -35.44 -2.95
CA ARG A 438 -0.37 -35.28 -2.32
C ARG A 438 0.48 -34.31 -3.16
N ARG A 439 0.99 -33.25 -2.55
CA ARG A 439 2.00 -32.38 -3.16
C ARG A 439 3.37 -32.83 -2.68
N ASP A 440 4.15 -33.42 -3.58
CA ASP A 440 5.55 -33.71 -3.29
C ASP A 440 6.40 -32.50 -3.70
N TYR A 441 7.11 -31.94 -2.73
CA TYR A 441 8.10 -30.90 -2.97
C TYR A 441 9.49 -31.53 -2.93
N VAL A 442 10.11 -31.66 -4.10
CA VAL A 442 11.46 -32.22 -4.22
C VAL A 442 12.44 -31.08 -4.42
N VAL A 443 13.35 -30.92 -3.47
CA VAL A 443 14.42 -29.91 -3.54
C VAL A 443 15.64 -30.54 -4.18
N HIS A 444 16.07 -29.98 -5.31
CA HIS A 444 17.33 -30.33 -5.94
C HIS A 444 18.37 -29.27 -5.56
N ASN A 445 19.30 -29.62 -4.68
CA ASN A 445 20.43 -28.76 -4.34
C ASN A 445 21.40 -28.70 -5.52
N THR A 446 21.91 -27.50 -5.81
CA THR A 446 22.88 -27.27 -6.90
C THR A 446 24.25 -26.96 -6.32
N GLU A 447 25.30 -27.38 -7.00
CA GLU A 447 26.70 -27.06 -6.63
C GLU A 447 27.13 -25.65 -7.06
N PHE A 448 26.22 -24.84 -7.60
CA PHE A 448 26.52 -23.48 -8.06
C PHE A 448 27.09 -22.61 -6.94
N THR A 449 28.27 -22.04 -7.18
CA THR A 449 28.92 -21.07 -6.31
C THR A 449 29.10 -19.75 -7.05
N TYR A 450 28.95 -18.63 -6.35
CA TYR A 450 29.16 -17.30 -6.90
C TYR A 450 30.14 -16.52 -6.02
N ASP A 451 31.39 -16.41 -6.50
CA ASP A 451 32.46 -15.70 -5.80
C ASP A 451 32.50 -14.24 -6.27
N SER A 452 31.91 -13.36 -5.46
CA SER A 452 32.00 -11.91 -5.68
C SER A 452 32.07 -11.18 -4.33
N PRO A 453 32.99 -10.22 -4.16
CA PRO A 453 33.07 -9.40 -2.96
C PRO A 453 31.83 -8.51 -2.76
N TYR A 454 31.00 -8.34 -3.80
CA TYR A 454 29.75 -7.60 -3.75
C TYR A 454 28.63 -8.43 -4.38
N LEU A 455 27.64 -8.79 -3.56
CA LEU A 455 26.45 -9.52 -4.03
C LEU A 455 25.51 -8.55 -4.76
N PHE A 456 25.59 -8.49 -6.08
CA PHE A 456 24.61 -7.78 -6.90
C PHE A 456 23.62 -8.78 -7.52
N TRP A 457 22.37 -8.72 -7.06
CA TRP A 457 21.32 -9.70 -7.42
C TRP A 457 21.14 -9.93 -8.94
N PRO A 458 21.17 -8.90 -9.81
CA PRO A 458 21.07 -9.11 -11.25
C PRO A 458 22.22 -9.92 -11.85
N ASP A 459 23.44 -9.77 -11.32
CA ASP A 459 24.63 -10.49 -11.80
C ASP A 459 24.59 -11.94 -11.33
N LEU A 460 24.24 -12.17 -10.05
CA LEU A 460 24.00 -13.51 -9.52
C LEU A 460 22.91 -14.25 -10.33
N ASP A 461 21.77 -13.62 -10.58
CA ASP A 461 20.66 -14.19 -11.38
C ASP A 461 21.08 -14.47 -12.84
N THR A 462 22.06 -13.72 -13.37
CA THR A 462 22.65 -13.97 -14.69
C THR A 462 23.58 -15.19 -14.66
N ALA A 463 24.50 -15.23 -13.69
CA ALA A 463 25.45 -16.34 -13.52
C ALA A 463 24.72 -17.66 -13.26
N LEU A 464 23.72 -17.67 -12.39
CA LEU A 464 22.92 -18.85 -12.04
C LEU A 464 22.08 -19.36 -13.23
N ALA A 465 21.66 -18.46 -14.13
CA ALA A 465 20.96 -18.81 -15.36
C ALA A 465 21.89 -19.38 -16.44
N ALA A 466 23.17 -19.02 -16.40
CA ALA A 466 24.19 -19.48 -17.33
C ALA A 466 24.91 -20.76 -16.86
N ASP A 467 24.75 -21.15 -15.60
CA ASP A 467 25.41 -22.33 -15.01
C ASP A 467 25.02 -23.63 -15.74
N GLU A 468 25.99 -24.22 -16.44
CA GLU A 468 25.74 -25.41 -17.27
C GLU A 468 25.36 -26.63 -16.43
N HIS A 469 26.01 -26.84 -15.28
CA HIS A 469 25.80 -28.01 -14.45
C HIS A 469 24.36 -28.03 -13.89
N ARG A 470 23.91 -26.89 -13.35
CA ARG A 470 22.54 -26.67 -12.93
C ARG A 470 21.55 -26.83 -14.08
N ASN A 471 21.86 -26.32 -15.27
CA ASN A 471 20.98 -26.44 -16.42
C ASN A 471 20.85 -27.90 -16.91
N ARG A 472 21.91 -28.70 -16.85
CA ARG A 472 21.86 -30.16 -17.10
C ARG A 472 20.99 -30.87 -16.07
N LEU A 473 21.19 -30.60 -14.78
CA LEU A 473 20.34 -31.15 -13.71
C LEU A 473 18.85 -30.85 -13.93
N ILE A 474 18.53 -29.61 -14.33
CA ILE A 474 17.15 -29.22 -14.65
C ILE A 474 16.63 -30.00 -15.87
N ALA A 475 17.43 -30.14 -16.92
CA ALA A 475 17.05 -30.87 -18.13
C ALA A 475 16.80 -32.37 -17.84
N ASP A 476 17.62 -32.99 -16.99
CA ASP A 476 17.44 -34.37 -16.56
C ASP A 476 16.12 -34.56 -15.79
N VAL A 477 15.83 -33.67 -14.84
CA VAL A 477 14.57 -33.69 -14.08
C VAL A 477 13.36 -33.50 -15.01
N ILE A 478 13.44 -32.58 -15.98
CA ILE A 478 12.39 -32.38 -16.99
C ILE A 478 12.18 -33.66 -17.80
N THR A 479 13.27 -34.30 -18.25
CA THR A 479 13.23 -35.50 -19.07
C THR A 479 12.61 -36.67 -18.31
N GLN A 480 13.03 -36.88 -17.07
CA GLN A 480 12.45 -37.92 -16.20
C GLN A 480 10.96 -37.66 -15.93
N ALA A 481 10.58 -36.41 -15.64
CA ALA A 481 9.17 -36.07 -15.39
C ALA A 481 8.29 -36.25 -16.64
N ALA A 482 8.86 -36.04 -17.82
CA ALA A 482 8.16 -36.14 -19.10
C ALA A 482 8.12 -37.57 -19.68
N GLN A 483 8.86 -38.53 -19.10
CA GLN A 483 8.79 -39.95 -19.49
C GLN A 483 7.46 -40.63 -19.09
N GLY A 484 6.69 -40.04 -18.17
CA GLY A 484 5.32 -40.46 -17.86
C GLY A 484 4.25 -39.73 -18.69
N GLU A 485 2.98 -40.09 -18.57
CA GLU A 485 1.83 -39.35 -19.15
C GLU A 485 1.56 -38.00 -18.44
N HIS A 486 2.59 -37.35 -17.90
CA HIS A 486 2.49 -36.12 -17.14
C HIS A 486 2.71 -34.89 -18.03
N THR A 487 1.91 -33.85 -17.79
CA THR A 487 2.16 -32.54 -18.40
C THR A 487 3.21 -31.80 -17.58
N VAL A 488 4.38 -31.52 -18.17
CA VAL A 488 5.47 -30.80 -17.52
C VAL A 488 5.41 -29.30 -17.83
N LEU A 489 5.34 -28.46 -16.79
CA LEU A 489 5.40 -27.00 -16.92
C LEU A 489 6.72 -26.48 -16.35
N VAL A 490 7.58 -25.94 -17.21
CA VAL A 490 8.86 -25.35 -16.83
C VAL A 490 8.74 -23.82 -16.76
N LEU A 491 9.01 -23.24 -15.60
CA LEU A 491 8.93 -21.80 -15.37
C LEU A 491 10.31 -21.15 -15.46
N VAL A 492 10.56 -20.41 -16.54
CA VAL A 492 11.83 -19.69 -16.76
C VAL A 492 11.62 -18.18 -16.76
N LYS A 493 12.49 -17.45 -16.06
CA LYS A 493 12.44 -15.99 -15.98
C LYS A 493 13.11 -15.31 -17.17
N ARG A 494 14.29 -15.81 -17.59
CA ARG A 494 15.19 -15.26 -18.62
C ARG A 494 15.06 -15.99 -19.97
N ARG A 495 15.31 -15.29 -21.06
CA ARG A 495 15.22 -15.86 -22.41
C ARG A 495 16.44 -16.71 -22.74
N GLU A 496 17.61 -16.28 -22.29
CA GLU A 496 18.88 -16.97 -22.48
C GLU A 496 18.86 -18.34 -21.81
N HIS A 497 18.36 -18.41 -20.57
CA HIS A 497 18.18 -19.68 -19.85
C HIS A 497 17.19 -20.61 -20.56
N LEU A 498 16.10 -20.07 -21.13
CA LEU A 498 15.17 -20.88 -21.92
C LEU A 498 15.85 -21.46 -23.17
N ALA A 499 16.70 -20.68 -23.84
CA ALA A 499 17.48 -21.16 -24.98
C ALA A 499 18.47 -22.26 -24.57
N ALA A 500 19.17 -22.09 -23.44
CA ALA A 500 20.09 -23.08 -22.89
C ALA A 500 19.38 -24.40 -22.54
N LEU A 501 18.23 -24.34 -21.86
CA LEU A 501 17.43 -25.53 -21.55
C LEU A 501 16.89 -26.20 -22.82
N ASN A 502 16.42 -25.43 -23.80
CA ASN A 502 15.94 -25.99 -25.06
C ASN A 502 17.07 -26.74 -25.79
N ALA A 503 18.29 -26.18 -25.83
CA ALA A 503 19.43 -26.86 -26.45
C ALA A 503 19.70 -28.22 -25.80
N LEU A 504 19.71 -28.28 -24.46
CA LEU A 504 19.89 -29.53 -23.70
C LEU A 504 18.75 -30.54 -23.90
N LEU A 505 17.52 -30.07 -24.11
CA LEU A 505 16.34 -30.91 -24.30
C LEU A 505 16.12 -31.33 -25.75
N THR A 506 16.87 -30.79 -26.72
CA THR A 506 16.71 -31.14 -28.14
C THR A 506 17.20 -32.56 -28.43
N ASP A 507 18.16 -33.04 -27.65
CA ASP A 507 18.69 -34.41 -27.73
C ASP A 507 17.83 -35.44 -26.97
N ALA A 508 16.80 -34.99 -26.25
CA ALA A 508 15.86 -35.85 -25.53
C ALA A 508 14.65 -36.23 -26.43
N PRO A 509 14.11 -37.45 -26.34
CA PRO A 509 12.98 -37.92 -27.15
C PRO A 509 11.64 -37.35 -26.65
N LEU A 510 11.55 -36.02 -26.55
CA LEU A 510 10.38 -35.30 -26.05
C LEU A 510 9.68 -34.56 -27.19
N PRO A 511 8.35 -34.41 -27.15
CA PRO A 511 7.64 -33.53 -28.06
C PRO A 511 8.20 -32.11 -27.94
N ARG A 512 8.45 -31.45 -29.08
CA ARG A 512 9.10 -30.12 -29.13
C ARG A 512 8.41 -29.15 -28.16
N PRO A 513 9.15 -28.49 -27.26
CA PRO A 513 8.56 -27.60 -26.28
C PRO A 513 7.80 -26.46 -26.97
N SER A 514 6.50 -26.34 -26.70
CA SER A 514 5.73 -25.19 -27.17
C SER A 514 6.10 -23.95 -26.35
N THR A 515 6.82 -23.01 -26.95
CA THR A 515 7.22 -21.77 -26.26
C THR A 515 6.05 -20.79 -26.19
N ALA A 516 5.26 -20.84 -25.12
CA ALA A 516 4.25 -19.83 -24.84
C ALA A 516 4.90 -18.64 -24.12
N ARG A 517 5.01 -17.49 -24.80
CA ARG A 517 5.45 -16.25 -24.15
C ARG A 517 4.36 -15.75 -23.20
N ARG A 518 4.42 -16.22 -21.95
CA ARG A 518 3.49 -15.77 -20.92
C ARG A 518 3.76 -14.33 -20.54
N THR A 519 2.77 -13.47 -20.76
CA THR A 519 2.75 -12.10 -20.23
C THR A 519 2.79 -12.15 -18.69
N LYS A 520 3.21 -11.06 -18.03
CA LYS A 520 3.29 -10.99 -16.54
C LYS A 520 1.99 -11.49 -15.87
N SER A 521 0.85 -11.24 -16.52
CA SER A 521 -0.49 -11.74 -16.17
C SER A 521 -0.63 -13.25 -16.06
N GLN A 522 -0.06 -14.00 -17.00
CA GLN A 522 -0.16 -15.46 -17.04
C GLN A 522 0.80 -16.14 -16.06
N ARG A 523 1.86 -15.43 -15.61
CA ARG A 523 2.80 -15.89 -14.58
C ARG A 523 2.19 -15.77 -13.17
N GLU A 524 1.42 -14.72 -12.89
CA GLU A 524 0.77 -14.49 -11.59
C GLU A 524 -0.41 -15.46 -11.36
N ALA A 525 -1.17 -15.80 -12.40
CA ALA A 525 -2.30 -16.74 -12.31
C ALA A 525 -1.90 -18.23 -12.19
N SER A 526 -0.61 -18.56 -12.30
CA SER A 526 -0.11 -19.95 -12.32
C SER A 526 0.85 -20.28 -11.17
N ARG A 527 1.06 -19.35 -10.22
CA ARG A 527 1.82 -19.65 -9.00
C ARG A 527 0.94 -20.47 -8.05
N PRO A 528 1.44 -21.59 -7.50
CA PRO A 528 0.66 -22.50 -6.68
C PRO A 528 0.10 -21.88 -5.41
#